data_AF-A0A8J3F0U5-F1
#
_entry.id   AF-A0A8J3F0U5-F1
#
_cell.length_a   1.000
_cell.length_b   1.000
_cell.length_c   1.000
_cell.angle_alpha   90.00
_cell.angle_beta   90.00
_cell.angle_gamma   90.00
#
_symmetry.space_group_name_H-M   'P 1'
#
loop_
_entity.id
_entity.type
_entity.pdbx_description
1 polymer ?
#
loop_
_entity_poly.entity_id
_entity_poly.type
_entity_poly.pdbx_seq_one_letter_code
_entity_poly.pdbx_strand_id
1 'polypeptide(L)' 'MRNDVQTETSYGDIVLYSGNQIVIFYGSNSWAYTRLGHVDLSQQEMREMLGIGDVAITLE' A
#
# COMPACT_ATOMS: atom_id res chain seq x y z
N MET A 1 0.99 5.35 20.27
CA MET A 1 1.74 4.07 20.14
C MET A 1 1.91 3.79 18.66
N ARG A 2 3.11 3.40 18.21
CA ARG A 2 3.28 2.86 16.86
C ARG A 2 2.74 1.42 16.88
N ASN A 3 1.79 1.11 16.00
CA ASN A 3 1.21 -0.22 15.86
C ASN A 3 1.90 -0.99 14.71
N ASP A 4 3.15 -0.64 14.42
CA ASP A 4 3.91 -1.26 13.33
C ASP A 4 4.23 -2.70 13.71
N VAL A 5 3.70 -3.64 12.93
CA VAL A 5 3.91 -5.07 13.11
C VAL A 5 4.53 -5.65 11.85
N GLN A 6 5.33 -6.71 12.00
CA GLN A 6 5.89 -7.44 10.88
C GLN A 6 4.75 -7.88 9.97
N THR A 7 4.70 -7.30 8.77
CA THR A 7 3.60 -7.48 7.82
C THR A 7 4.21 -7.83 6.47
N GLU A 8 3.72 -8.92 5.88
CA GLU A 8 3.93 -9.21 4.47
C GLU A 8 2.81 -8.53 3.68
N THR A 9 3.19 -7.69 2.73
CA THR A 9 2.25 -6.98 1.86
C THR A 9 2.08 -7.71 0.53
N SER A 10 0.93 -7.47 -0.08
CA SER A 10 0.53 -7.94 -1.41
C SER A 10 -0.02 -6.76 -2.21
N TYR A 11 -0.28 -7.00 -3.49
CA TYR A 11 -0.92 -6.01 -4.36
C TYR A 11 -2.23 -5.52 -3.73
N GLY A 12 -2.53 -4.23 -3.85
CA GLY A 12 -3.72 -3.60 -3.26
C GLY A 12 -3.55 -3.17 -1.81
N ASP A 13 -2.52 -3.61 -1.08
CA ASP A 13 -2.37 -3.26 0.34
C ASP A 13 -2.02 -1.78 0.53
N ILE A 14 -2.78 -1.14 1.43
CA ILE A 14 -2.53 0.23 1.91
C ILE A 14 -2.05 0.15 3.35
N VAL A 15 -0.87 0.71 3.60
CA VAL A 15 -0.24 0.70 4.92
C VAL A 15 0.24 2.10 5.33
N LEU A 16 0.44 2.28 6.63
CA LEU A 16 1.20 3.37 7.20
C LEU A 16 2.62 2.88 7.53
N TYR A 17 3.62 3.56 7.00
CA TYR A 17 5.03 3.35 7.30
C TYR A 17 5.56 4.50 8.17
N SER A 18 6.35 4.15 9.19
CA SER A 18 6.96 5.09 10.14
C SER A 18 5.95 5.99 10.88
N GLY A 19 4.65 5.69 10.81
CA GLY A 19 3.58 6.46 11.42
C GLY A 19 3.18 7.75 10.69
N ASN A 20 3.75 8.07 9.53
CA ASN A 20 3.43 9.31 8.80
C ASN A 20 3.50 9.21 7.28
N GLN A 21 3.75 8.04 6.71
CA GLN A 21 3.83 7.82 5.27
C GLN A 21 2.80 6.78 4.84
N ILE A 22 1.87 7.14 3.97
CA ILE A 22 0.96 6.18 3.35
C ILE A 22 1.68 5.52 2.19
N VAL A 23 1.64 4.19 2.12
CA VAL A 23 2.26 3.37 1.07
C VAL A 23 1.20 2.45 0.49
N ILE A 24 1.11 2.39 -0.84
CA ILE A 24 0.21 1.50 -1.58
C ILE A 24 1.07 0.52 -2.40
N PHE A 25 0.82 -0.77 -2.25
CA PHE A 25 1.60 -1.82 -2.89
C PHE A 25 0.94 -2.34 -4.18
N TYR A 26 1.72 -2.51 -5.25
CA TYR A 26 1.35 -3.30 -6.46
C TYR A 26 2.15 -4.62 -6.56
N GLY A 27 2.92 -4.95 -5.52
CA GLY A 27 3.76 -6.13 -5.38
C GLY A 27 3.93 -6.48 -3.91
N SER A 28 4.91 -7.32 -3.55
CA SER A 28 5.14 -7.73 -2.17
C SER A 28 6.35 -7.06 -1.54
N ASN A 29 6.25 -6.81 -0.23
CA ASN A 29 7.34 -6.37 0.62
C ASN A 29 7.09 -6.82 2.06
N SER A 30 8.17 -7.02 2.82
CA SER A 30 8.07 -7.44 4.22
C SER A 30 8.86 -6.50 5.12
N TRP A 31 8.12 -5.78 5.97
CA TRP A 31 8.70 -4.87 6.97
C TRP A 31 7.72 -4.66 8.12
N ALA A 32 8.09 -3.78 9.05
CA ALA A 32 7.19 -3.30 10.10
C ALA A 32 6.25 -2.21 9.54
N TYR A 33 4.95 -2.51 9.46
CA TYR A 33 3.91 -1.63 8.92
C TYR A 33 2.66 -1.66 9.79
N THR A 34 1.83 -0.61 9.70
CA THR A 34 0.46 -0.62 10.21
C THR A 34 -0.50 -0.73 9.02
N ARG A 35 -1.30 -1.81 8.92
CA ARG A 35 -2.26 -1.98 7.82
C ARG A 35 -3.45 -1.02 7.98
N LEU A 36 -3.77 -0.30 6.91
CA LEU A 36 -4.87 0.67 6.89
C LEU A 36 -6.07 0.16 6.07
N GLY A 37 -5.81 -0.60 5.01
CA GLY A 37 -6.85 -1.10 4.12
C GLY A 37 -6.30 -1.90 2.95
N HIS A 38 -7.18 -2.18 1.99
CA HIS A 38 -6.86 -2.91 0.77
C HIS A 38 -7.74 -2.40 -0.37
N VAL A 39 -7.15 -2.24 -1.55
CA VAL A 39 -7.85 -1.90 -2.79
C VAL A 39 -8.28 -3.20 -3.47
N ASP A 40 -9.59 -3.34 -3.72
CA ASP A 40 -10.15 -4.52 -4.40
C ASP A 40 -10.03 -4.39 -5.92
N LEU A 41 -8.79 -4.47 -6.41
CA LEU A 41 -8.44 -4.50 -7.83
C LEU A 41 -7.49 -5.67 -8.11
N SER A 42 -7.48 -6.12 -9.35
CA SER A 42 -6.54 -7.16 -9.76
C SER A 42 -5.09 -6.65 -9.71
N GLN A 43 -4.13 -7.57 -9.59
CA GLN A 43 -2.70 -7.23 -9.63
C GLN A 43 -2.32 -6.50 -10.92
N GLN A 44 -2.94 -6.83 -12.05
CA GLN A 44 -2.67 -6.17 -13.33
C GLN A 44 -3.15 -4.72 -13.30
N GLU A 45 -4.38 -4.48 -12.88
CA GLU A 45 -4.93 -3.12 -12.76
C GLU A 45 -4.11 -2.26 -11.79
N MET A 46 -3.67 -2.83 -10.66
CA MET A 46 -2.79 -2.13 -9.71
C MET A 46 -1.44 -1.75 -10.33
N ARG A 47 -0.85 -2.62 -11.16
CA ARG A 47 0.43 -2.34 -11.85
C ARG A 47 0.26 -1.31 -12.95
N GLU A 48 -0.83 -1.35 -13.70
CA GLU A 48 -1.11 -0.38 -14.76
C GLU A 48 -1.39 1.01 -14.15
N MET A 49 -2.13 1.06 -13.04
CA MET A 49 -2.44 2.31 -12.33
C MET A 49 -1.21 2.92 -11.66
N LEU A 50 -0.41 2.13 -10.92
CA LEU A 50 0.69 2.65 -10.10
C LEU A 50 2.07 2.60 -10.79
N GLY A 51 2.22 1.79 -11.83
CA GLY A 51 3.51 1.54 -12.47
C GLY A 51 3.85 2.49 -13.62
N ILE A 52 2.89 3.28 -14.12
CA ILE A 52 3.06 4.09 -15.32
C ILE A 52 2.48 5.49 -15.13
N GLY A 53 3.31 6.52 -15.29
CA GLY A 53 2.88 7.92 -15.32
C GLY A 53 2.65 8.54 -13.94
N ASP A 54 1.97 9.69 -13.92
CA ASP A 54 1.64 10.42 -12.70
C ASP A 54 0.40 9.82 -12.04
N VAL A 55 0.46 9.60 -10.72
CA VAL A 55 -0.64 9.03 -9.94
C VAL A 55 -1.26 10.12 -9.05
N ALA A 56 -2.58 10.31 -9.16
CA ALA A 56 -3.34 11.18 -8.27
C ALA A 56 -4.14 10.32 -7.27
N ILE A 57 -3.97 10.59 -5.97
CA ILE A 57 -4.68 9.89 -4.89
C ILE A 57 -5.54 10.91 -4.16
N THR A 58 -6.83 10.62 -4.02
CA THR A 58 -7.76 11.40 -3.19
C THR A 58 -8.19 10.54 -2.01
N LEU A 59 -8.16 11.10 -0.80
CA LEU A 59 -8.62 10.47 0.42
C LEU A 59 -9.80 11.30 0.93
N GLU A 60 -10.94 10.64 1.21
CA GLU A 60 -12.15 11.26 1.76
C GLU A 60 -12.33 10.92 3.25
#